data_AF-A0A9D4VMM9-F1
#
_entry.id   AF-A0A9D4VMM9-F1
#
_cell.length_a   1.000
_cell.length_b   1.000
_cell.length_c   1.000
_cell.angle_alpha   90.00
_cell.angle_beta   90.00
_cell.angle_gamma   90.00
#
_symmetry.space_group_name_H-M   'P 1'
#
loop_
_entity.id
_entity.type
_entity.pdbx_description
1 polymer ?
#
loop_
_entity_poly.entity_id
_entity_poly.type
_entity_poly.pdbx_seq_one_letter_code
_entity_poly.pdbx_strand_id
1 'polypeptide(L)'
;MLCASKCSFVSGLFPPLHEESTKSTKFSSIATQFKQQLQSLLETLSATEPHYIRCVKPNNLLKPGIFENNDVLQQLRCGGVMEAIRISCAGYPTRKNFDEFVQRFSI
;
A
#
# COMPACT_ATOMS: atom_id res chain seq x y z
N MET A 1 20.75 -0.23 31.84
CA MET A 1 19.81 -0.08 30.71
C MET A 1 20.61 0.09 29.41
N LEU A 2 20.09 -0.38 28.27
CA LEU A 2 20.80 -0.35 26.98
C LEU A 2 21.12 1.08 26.50
N CYS A 3 20.31 2.06 26.89
CA CYS A 3 20.55 3.50 26.67
C CYS A 3 21.84 4.02 27.34
N ALA A 4 22.31 3.37 28.40
CA ALA A 4 23.54 3.74 29.13
C ALA A 4 24.79 2.99 28.64
N SER A 5 24.70 2.33 27.48
CA SER A 5 25.84 1.62 26.90
C SER A 5 26.96 2.60 26.54
N LYS A 6 28.21 2.19 26.77
CA LYS A 6 29.40 2.94 26.32
C LYS A 6 29.62 2.85 24.81
N CYS A 7 28.98 1.86 24.16
CA CYS A 7 29.01 1.74 22.70
C CYS A 7 27.96 2.68 22.10
N SER A 8 28.42 3.67 21.32
CA SER A 8 27.58 4.71 20.71
C SER A 8 26.46 4.14 19.82
N PHE A 9 26.75 3.06 19.10
CA PHE A 9 25.74 2.34 18.31
C PHE A 9 24.61 1.80 19.20
N VAL A 10 24.97 1.12 20.30
CA VAL A 10 23.99 0.49 21.19
C VAL A 10 23.17 1.53 21.95
N SER A 11 23.80 2.60 22.45
CA SER A 11 23.06 3.69 23.09
C SER A 11 22.15 4.42 22.10
N GLY A 12 22.55 4.52 20.82
CA GLY A 12 21.77 5.16 19.76
C GLY A 12 20.50 4.40 19.35
N LEU A 13 20.50 3.06 19.47
CA LEU A 13 19.32 2.24 19.16
C LEU A 13 18.20 2.38 20.21
N PHE A 14 18.54 2.77 21.44
CA PHE A 14 17.62 2.87 22.57
C PHE A 14 17.71 4.26 23.19
N PRO A 15 17.25 5.32 22.49
CA PRO A 15 17.22 6.64 23.07
C PRO A 15 16.34 6.63 24.35
N PRO A 16 16.68 7.44 25.36
CA PRO A 16 15.82 7.58 26.52
C PRO A 16 14.43 8.04 26.09
N LEU A 17 13.39 7.35 26.60
CA LEU A 17 12.01 7.74 26.36
C LEU A 17 11.80 9.16 26.92
N HIS A 18 11.17 10.03 26.13
CA HIS A 18 10.88 11.40 26.53
C HIS A 18 10.02 11.38 27.81
N GLU A 19 10.49 12.00 28.90
CA GLU A 19 9.71 12.19 30.13
C GLU A 19 8.60 13.23 29.88
N GLU A 20 7.56 12.87 29.15
CA GLU A 20 6.33 13.65 29.14
C GLU A 20 5.42 13.18 30.29
N SER A 21 5.53 13.90 31.42
CA SER A 21 4.49 14.14 32.44
C SER A 21 3.66 12.95 32.94
N THR A 22 3.94 12.50 34.17
CA THR A 22 3.04 12.35 35.36
C THR A 22 1.50 12.21 35.21
N LYS A 23 0.96 11.71 34.10
CA LYS A 23 -0.45 11.34 33.95
C LYS A 23 -0.51 9.97 33.33
N SER A 24 -0.77 8.96 34.17
CA SER A 24 -1.14 7.57 33.84
C SER A 24 -0.66 7.13 32.46
N THR A 25 0.48 6.45 32.39
CA THR A 25 0.93 5.73 31.19
C THR A 25 -0.25 4.97 30.60
N LYS A 26 -0.91 5.56 29.60
CA LYS A 26 -1.96 4.88 28.85
C LYS A 26 -1.25 3.71 28.22
N PHE A 27 -1.61 2.50 28.62
CA PHE A 27 -1.06 1.29 28.03
C PHE A 27 -1.25 1.39 26.50
N SER A 28 -0.17 1.72 25.79
CA SER A 28 -0.18 1.77 24.34
C SER A 28 0.20 0.39 23.86
N SER A 29 -0.79 -0.35 23.40
CA SER A 29 -0.54 -1.64 22.76
C SER A 29 0.21 -1.44 21.44
N ILE A 30 0.93 -2.47 21.00
CA ILE A 30 1.54 -2.51 19.66
C ILE A 30 0.48 -2.23 18.58
N ALA A 31 -0.75 -2.72 18.76
CA ALA A 31 -1.86 -2.47 17.83
C ALA A 31 -2.26 -0.99 17.78
N THR A 32 -2.25 -0.28 18.92
CA THR A 32 -2.56 1.15 18.97
C THR A 32 -1.50 1.96 18.25
N GLN A 33 -0.22 1.63 18.45
CA GLN A 33 0.89 2.28 17.75
C GLN A 33 0.84 2.02 16.25
N PHE A 34 0.62 0.76 15.83
CA PHE A 34 0.47 0.41 14.42
C PHE A 34 -0.68 1.16 13.75
N LYS A 35 -1.83 1.28 14.43
CA LYS A 35 -2.98 2.04 13.93
C LYS A 35 -2.63 3.52 13.69
N GLN A 36 -1.91 4.15 14.62
CA GLN A 36 -1.48 5.55 14.48
C GLN A 36 -0.50 5.72 13.31
N GLN A 37 0.46 4.80 13.17
CA GLN A 37 1.40 4.81 12.05
C GLN A 37 0.70 4.60 10.70
N LEU A 38 -0.25 3.68 10.62
CA LEU A 38 -1.05 3.45 9.43
C LEU A 38 -1.88 4.69 9.05
N GLN A 39 -2.51 5.34 10.03
CA GLN A 39 -3.28 6.56 9.81
C GLN A 39 -2.40 7.68 9.23
N SER A 40 -1.23 7.91 9.83
CA SER A 40 -0.27 8.92 9.34
C SER A 40 0.23 8.63 7.92
N LEU A 41 0.47 7.34 7.60
CA LEU A 41 0.82 6.93 6.25
C LEU A 41 -0.31 7.23 5.25
N LEU A 42 -1.56 6.90 5.60
CA LEU A 42 -2.71 7.15 4.73
C LEU A 42 -2.93 8.65 4.47
N GLU A 43 -2.75 9.50 5.49
CA GLU A 43 -2.79 10.96 5.34
C GLU A 43 -1.76 11.44 4.34
N THR A 44 -0.52 10.96 4.45
CA THR A 44 0.57 11.32 3.53
C THR A 44 0.25 10.90 2.09
N LEU A 45 -0.24 9.68 1.89
CA LEU A 45 -0.61 9.18 0.57
C LEU A 45 -1.79 9.96 -0.02
N SER A 46 -2.80 10.30 0.80
CA SER A 46 -3.99 11.03 0.37
C SER A 46 -3.72 12.46 -0.08
N ALA A 47 -2.58 13.05 0.33
CA ALA A 47 -2.13 14.37 -0.12
C ALA A 47 -1.44 14.33 -1.50
N THR A 48 -1.33 13.17 -2.13
CA THR A 48 -0.66 12.98 -3.43
C THR A 48 -1.62 12.41 -4.47
N GLU A 49 -1.19 12.39 -5.74
CA GLU A 49 -1.87 11.64 -6.79
C GLU A 49 -1.43 10.17 -6.75
N PRO A 50 -2.34 9.22 -6.48
CA PRO A 50 -1.96 7.84 -6.28
C PRO A 50 -1.85 7.08 -7.61
N HIS A 51 -0.76 6.35 -7.78
CA HIS A 51 -0.59 5.37 -8.85
C HIS A 51 -0.48 3.96 -8.26
N TYR A 52 -1.26 3.02 -8.79
CA TYR A 52 -1.36 1.66 -8.22
C TYR A 52 -0.73 0.61 -9.14
N ILE A 53 0.11 -0.25 -8.55
CA ILE A 53 0.65 -1.46 -9.19
C ILE A 53 0.10 -2.67 -8.46
N ARG A 54 -0.52 -3.60 -9.20
CA ARG A 54 -1.04 -4.87 -8.68
C ARG A 54 -0.16 -6.00 -9.15
N CYS A 55 0.64 -6.56 -8.25
CA CYS A 55 1.50 -7.70 -8.55
C CYS A 55 0.68 -9.01 -8.49
N VAL A 56 0.97 -9.93 -9.41
CA VAL A 56 0.33 -11.25 -9.47
C VAL A 56 1.41 -12.33 -9.51
N LYS A 57 1.32 -13.30 -8.60
CA LYS A 57 2.17 -14.48 -8.58
C LYS A 57 1.54 -15.55 -9.51
N PRO A 58 2.22 -15.93 -10.61
CA PRO A 58 1.60 -16.82 -11.61
C PRO A 58 1.54 -18.29 -11.17
N ASN A 59 2.42 -18.72 -10.26
CA ASN A 59 2.42 -20.07 -9.69
C ASN A 59 3.15 -20.11 -8.35
N ASN A 60 2.84 -21.11 -7.52
CA ASN A 60 3.50 -21.29 -6.22
C ASN A 60 4.86 -22.00 -6.28
N LEU A 61 5.19 -22.64 -7.40
CA LEU A 61 6.47 -23.34 -7.62
C LEU A 61 7.65 -22.39 -7.88
N LEU A 62 7.39 -21.08 -8.03
CA LEU A 62 8.40 -20.06 -8.34
C LEU A 62 9.16 -20.33 -9.65
N LYS A 63 8.47 -20.91 -10.65
CA LYS A 63 9.07 -21.26 -11.95
C LYS A 63 8.50 -20.40 -13.09
N PRO A 64 9.32 -20.01 -14.07
CA PRO A 64 8.81 -19.33 -15.26
C PRO A 64 7.95 -20.27 -16.11
N GLY A 65 7.03 -19.72 -16.90
CA GLY A 65 6.21 -20.48 -17.86
C GLY A 65 5.06 -21.30 -17.27
N ILE A 66 4.89 -21.33 -15.95
CA ILE A 66 3.77 -22.01 -15.28
C ILE A 66 2.73 -20.98 -14.83
N PHE A 67 1.45 -21.24 -15.13
CA PHE A 67 0.34 -20.37 -14.79
C PHE A 67 -0.80 -21.14 -14.12
N GLU A 68 -1.07 -20.83 -12.86
CA GLU A 68 -2.10 -21.45 -12.02
C GLU A 68 -3.35 -20.56 -12.03
N ASN A 69 -4.29 -20.88 -12.94
CA ASN A 69 -5.47 -20.04 -13.20
C ASN A 69 -6.30 -19.71 -11.95
N ASN A 70 -6.55 -20.68 -11.07
CA ASN A 70 -7.36 -20.48 -9.87
C ASN A 70 -6.69 -19.51 -8.88
N ASP A 71 -5.38 -19.67 -8.66
CA ASP A 71 -4.62 -18.83 -7.74
C ASP A 71 -4.50 -17.41 -8.27
N VAL A 72 -4.28 -17.25 -9.57
CA VAL A 72 -4.26 -15.93 -10.22
C VAL A 72 -5.64 -15.28 -10.15
N LEU A 73 -6.71 -16.01 -10.46
CA LEU A 73 -8.08 -15.47 -10.37
C LEU A 73 -8.42 -15.02 -8.95
N GLN A 74 -8.02 -15.78 -7.94
CA GLN A 74 -8.23 -15.40 -6.54
C GLN A 74 -7.43 -14.15 -6.19
N GLN A 75 -6.18 -14.03 -6.63
CA GLN A 75 -5.38 -12.80 -6.45
C GLN A 75 -6.03 -11.59 -7.14
N LEU A 76 -6.57 -11.73 -8.35
CA LEU A 76 -7.26 -10.64 -9.05
C LEU A 76 -8.52 -10.16 -8.30
N ARG A 77 -9.24 -11.08 -7.66
CA ARG A 77 -10.38 -10.76 -6.80
C ARG A 77 -9.93 -10.06 -5.52
N CYS A 78 -8.99 -10.65 -4.77
CA CYS A 78 -8.47 -10.08 -3.53
C CYS A 78 -7.78 -8.72 -3.75
N GLY A 79 -7.10 -8.55 -4.87
CA GLY A 79 -6.44 -7.31 -5.27
C GLY A 79 -7.39 -6.24 -5.83
N GLY A 80 -8.70 -6.53 -5.93
CA GLY A 80 -9.71 -5.60 -6.41
C GLY A 80 -9.66 -5.29 -7.90
N VAL A 81 -8.91 -6.06 -8.70
CA VAL A 81 -8.73 -5.80 -10.14
C VAL A 81 -10.04 -5.98 -10.90
N MET A 82 -10.78 -7.05 -10.60
CA MET A 82 -12.07 -7.32 -11.23
C MET A 82 -13.08 -6.19 -10.95
N GLU A 83 -13.04 -5.65 -9.74
CA GLU A 83 -13.92 -4.56 -9.31
C GLU A 83 -13.53 -3.24 -9.95
N ALA A 84 -12.23 -2.94 -10.05
CA ALA A 84 -11.73 -1.76 -10.74
C ALA A 84 -12.15 -1.76 -12.23
N ILE A 85 -12.09 -2.91 -12.90
CA ILE A 85 -12.58 -3.07 -14.28
C ILE A 85 -14.08 -2.76 -14.34
N ARG A 86 -14.88 -3.35 -13.44
CA ARG A 86 -16.33 -3.15 -13.39
C ARG A 86 -16.70 -1.67 -13.23
N ILE A 87 -16.05 -0.96 -12.31
CA ILE A 87 -16.26 0.48 -12.07
C ILE A 87 -15.87 1.29 -13.31
N SER A 88 -14.71 1.00 -13.91
CA SER A 88 -14.23 1.69 -15.11
C SER A 88 -15.21 1.53 -16.28
N CYS A 89 -15.71 0.31 -16.52
CA CYS A 89 -16.67 0.03 -17.57
C CYS A 89 -18.02 0.76 -17.38
N ALA A 90 -18.46 0.97 -16.14
CA ALA A 90 -19.69 1.72 -15.86
C ALA A 90 -19.55 3.23 -16.14
N GLY A 91 -18.32 3.77 -16.16
CA GLY A 91 -18.04 5.21 -16.25
C GLY A 91 -17.64 5.74 -17.63
N TYR A 92 -17.90 4.99 -18.70
CA TYR A 92 -17.36 5.21 -20.05
C TYR A 92 -15.82 5.22 -20.04
N PRO A 93 -15.18 4.03 -20.12
CA PRO A 93 -13.74 3.89 -19.89
C PRO A 93 -12.89 4.58 -20.97
N THR A 94 -13.44 4.78 -22.16
CA THR A 94 -12.77 5.47 -23.27
C THR A 94 -13.12 6.96 -23.23
N ARG A 95 -12.16 7.78 -22.83
CA ARG A 95 -12.23 9.25 -22.94
C ARG A 95 -11.11 9.69 -23.87
N LYS A 96 -11.49 10.17 -25.05
CA LYS A 96 -10.57 10.67 -26.08
C LYS A 96 -10.96 12.09 -26.43
N ASN A 97 -9.97 12.91 -26.78
CA ASN A 97 -10.25 14.22 -27.34
C ASN A 97 -10.88 14.05 -28.73
N PHE A 98 -11.67 15.03 -29.16
CA PHE A 98 -12.37 14.97 -30.44
C PHE A 98 -11.40 14.76 -31.61
N ASP A 99 -10.29 15.49 -31.63
CA ASP A 99 -9.30 15.41 -32.71
C ASP A 99 -8.67 14.01 -32.80
N GLU A 100 -8.35 13.39 -31.66
CA GLU A 100 -7.82 12.01 -31.62
C GLU A 100 -8.84 10.98 -32.10
N PHE A 101 -10.12 11.21 -31.80
CA PHE A 101 -11.20 10.34 -32.24
C PHE A 101 -11.37 10.42 -33.75
N VAL A 102 -11.46 11.63 -34.31
CA VAL A 102 -11.59 11.84 -35.76
C VAL A 102 -10.38 11.28 -36.49
N GLN A 103 -9.16 11.61 -36.05
CA GLN A 103 -7.94 11.10 -36.68
C GLN A 103 -7.89 9.57 -36.75
N ARG A 104 -8.42 8.87 -35.74
CA ARG A 104 -8.38 7.41 -35.69
C ARG A 104 -9.53 6.72 -36.42
N PHE A 105 -10.70 7.35 -36.48
CA PHE A 105 -11.94 6.70 -36.93
C PHE A 105 -12.58 7.35 -38.17
N SER A 106 -12.01 8.41 -38.75
CA SER A 106 -12.44 8.93 -40.06
C SER A 106 -12.12 7.91 -41.16
N ILE A 107 -13.08 7.73 -42.08
CA ILE A 107 -12.95 6.86 -43.27
C ILE A 107 -12.07 7.54 -44.33
#